data_AF-A0A8H5CP79-F1
#
_entry.id   AF-A0A8H5CP79-F1
#
_cell.length_a   1.000
_cell.length_b   1.000
_cell.length_c   1.000
_cell.angle_alpha   90.00
_cell.angle_beta   90.00
_cell.angle_gamma   90.00
#
_symmetry.space_group_name_H-M   'P 1'
#
loop_
_entity.id
_entity.type
_entity.pdbx_description
1 polymer ?
#
loop_
_entity_poly.entity_id
_entity_poly.type
_entity_poly.pdbx_seq_one_letter_code
_entity_poly.pdbx_strand_id
1 'polypeptide(L)'
;MQVLSYLAAFEGLVEPVSIESKSAGAHTVYRIKEIKGNVQLYKFSIGPIEIAITYDSMTTGLVVEAFINLPFLPTISVGKVGGSLMDGVGIKLGYKGILSGEIKVAYRDGHAYLGYEFTVAGASFDGELQIF
;
A
#
# COMPACT_ATOMS: atom_id res chain seq x y z
N MET A 1 -10.24 -13.17 11.61
CA MET A 1 -10.08 -12.36 12.83
C MET A 1 -8.70 -11.68 12.87
N GLN A 2 -8.29 -11.03 11.77
CA GLN A 2 -7.00 -10.30 11.67
C GLN A 2 -7.19 -8.86 11.17
N VAL A 3 -8.23 -8.58 10.37
CA VAL A 3 -8.55 -7.24 9.88
C VAL A 3 -8.82 -6.24 11.02
N LEU A 4 -9.46 -6.68 12.10
CA LEU A 4 -9.77 -5.84 13.27
C LEU A 4 -8.51 -5.46 14.07
N SER A 5 -7.54 -6.37 14.18
CA SER A 5 -6.28 -6.11 14.89
C SER A 5 -5.37 -5.14 14.13
N TYR A 6 -5.46 -5.09 12.80
CA TYR A 6 -4.75 -4.12 11.96
C TYR A 6 -5.33 -2.71 12.01
N LEU A 7 -6.65 -2.59 12.22
CA LEU A 7 -7.30 -1.31 12.46
C LEU A 7 -6.87 -0.72 13.82
N ALA A 8 -6.68 -1.57 14.83
CA ALA A 8 -6.22 -1.16 16.15
C ALA A 8 -4.81 -0.54 16.17
N ALA A 9 -3.91 -0.94 15.27
CA ALA A 9 -2.60 -0.31 15.14
C ALA A 9 -2.65 1.16 14.62
N PHE A 10 -3.81 1.58 14.10
CA PHE A 10 -4.07 2.93 13.57
C PHE A 10 -5.25 3.63 14.28
N GLU A 11 -5.72 3.10 15.42
CA GLU A 11 -6.91 3.54 16.19
C GLU A 11 -6.89 5.00 16.67
N GLY A 12 -5.84 5.77 16.37
CA GLY A 12 -5.80 7.20 16.66
C GLY A 12 -6.41 8.12 15.59
N LEU A 13 -6.71 7.64 14.37
CA LEU A 13 -6.93 8.54 13.22
C LEU A 13 -8.06 8.10 12.24
N VAL A 14 -9.28 7.84 12.73
CA VAL A 14 -10.55 7.73 11.95
C VAL A 14 -11.02 6.29 11.63
N GLU A 15 -12.34 6.09 11.74
CA GLU A 15 -13.04 4.82 11.48
C GLU A 15 -13.16 4.55 9.96
N PRO A 16 -12.95 3.30 9.50
CA PRO A 16 -13.07 2.94 8.08
C PRO A 16 -14.53 3.01 7.59
N VAL A 17 -14.78 3.72 6.48
CA VAL A 17 -16.15 3.89 5.92
C VAL A 17 -16.63 2.65 5.15
N SER A 18 -15.72 1.91 4.52
CA SER A 18 -16.01 0.62 3.88
C SER A 18 -14.73 -0.20 3.71
N ILE A 19 -14.84 -1.51 3.87
CA ILE A 19 -13.75 -2.47 3.66
C ILE A 19 -14.18 -3.42 2.55
N GLU A 20 -13.59 -3.30 1.36
CA GLU A 20 -13.77 -4.28 0.30
C GLU A 20 -12.53 -5.19 0.29
N SER A 21 -12.73 -6.49 0.55
CA SER A 21 -11.70 -7.51 0.39
C SER A 21 -11.89 -8.23 -0.94
N LYS A 22 -10.93 -8.11 -1.85
CA LYS A 22 -10.86 -8.98 -3.03
C LYS A 22 -9.60 -9.82 -2.91
N SER A 23 -9.79 -11.13 -2.78
CA SER A 23 -8.68 -12.08 -2.86
C SER A 23 -8.52 -12.49 -4.32
N ALA A 24 -7.30 -12.32 -4.85
CA ALA A 24 -6.93 -12.74 -6.18
C ALA A 24 -5.63 -13.55 -6.06
N GLY A 25 -5.73 -14.88 -6.03
CA GLY A 25 -4.56 -15.75 -5.84
C GLY A 25 -3.88 -15.52 -4.48
N ALA A 26 -2.57 -15.24 -4.49
CA ALA A 26 -1.77 -14.98 -3.29
C ALA A 26 -1.93 -13.56 -2.71
N HIS A 27 -2.77 -12.71 -3.34
CA HIS A 27 -2.94 -11.31 -2.96
C HIS A 27 -4.21 -11.13 -2.14
N THR A 28 -4.10 -10.38 -1.04
CA THR A 28 -5.28 -9.87 -0.34
C THR A 28 -5.30 -8.35 -0.46
N VAL A 29 -6.21 -7.85 -1.29
CA VAL A 29 -6.42 -6.41 -1.44
C VAL A 29 -7.46 -5.99 -0.42
N TYR A 30 -7.11 -5.04 0.45
CA TYR A 30 -8.01 -4.43 1.42
C TYR A 30 -8.25 -2.98 1.04
N ARG A 31 -9.25 -2.72 0.21
CA ARG A 31 -9.63 -1.34 -0.06
C ARG A 31 -10.34 -0.78 1.17
N ILE A 32 -9.64 0.07 1.93
CA ILE A 32 -10.22 0.85 3.03
C ILE A 32 -10.44 2.26 2.52
N LYS A 33 -11.62 2.55 1.95
CA LYS A 33 -11.91 3.89 1.46
C LYS A 33 -12.27 4.78 2.65
N GLU A 34 -11.30 5.46 3.24
CA GLU A 34 -11.57 6.64 4.06
C GLU A 34 -11.91 7.80 3.10
N ILE A 35 -13.01 8.52 3.33
CA ILE A 35 -13.33 9.75 2.59
C ILE A 35 -13.45 10.85 3.63
N LYS A 36 -12.35 11.54 3.93
CA LYS A 36 -12.42 12.82 4.66
C LYS A 36 -12.30 13.94 3.63
N GLY A 37 -13.44 14.32 3.05
CA GLY A 37 -13.48 15.28 1.95
C GLY A 37 -12.80 14.73 0.69
N ASN A 38 -11.69 15.35 0.28
CA ASN A 38 -10.95 15.01 -0.95
C ASN A 38 -9.85 13.96 -0.75
N VAL A 39 -9.61 13.51 0.49
CA VAL A 39 -8.55 12.54 0.80
C VAL A 39 -9.10 11.12 0.84
N GLN A 40 -8.41 10.21 0.16
CA GLN A 40 -8.71 8.79 0.04
C GLN A 40 -7.51 7.95 0.49
N LEU A 41 -7.75 6.95 1.33
CA LEU A 41 -6.75 5.96 1.73
C LEU A 41 -7.00 4.65 0.98
N TYR A 42 -5.92 3.94 0.62
CA TYR A 42 -5.96 2.61 0.04
C TYR A 42 -4.91 1.75 0.74
N LYS A 43 -5.25 0.50 1.08
CA LYS A 43 -4.31 -0.45 1.68
C LYS A 43 -4.21 -1.72 0.85
N PHE A 44 -3.00 -2.24 0.70
CA PHE A 44 -2.73 -3.47 -0.04
C PHE A 44 -1.83 -4.36 0.79
N SER A 45 -2.14 -5.65 0.86
CA SER A 45 -1.29 -6.65 1.49
C SER A 45 -0.81 -7.64 0.43
N ILE A 46 0.50 -7.64 0.18
CA ILE A 46 1.16 -8.48 -0.82
C ILE A 46 2.23 -9.30 -0.11
N GLY A 47 1.91 -10.56 0.19
CA GLY A 47 2.76 -11.36 1.06
C GLY A 47 2.98 -10.69 2.43
N PRO A 48 4.23 -10.57 2.92
CA PRO A 48 4.55 -9.89 4.18
C PRO A 48 4.72 -8.37 4.02
N ILE A 49 4.41 -7.78 2.86
CA ILE A 49 4.49 -6.34 2.64
C ILE A 49 3.10 -5.73 2.66
N GLU A 50 2.96 -4.66 3.44
CA GLU A 50 1.77 -3.81 3.46
C GLU A 50 2.09 -2.48 2.79
N ILE A 51 1.15 -1.99 1.99
CA ILE A 51 1.30 -0.75 1.23
C ILE A 51 0.11 0.13 1.57
N ALA A 52 0.38 1.35 2.04
CA ALA A 52 -0.62 2.38 2.27
C ALA A 52 -0.44 3.48 1.22
N ILE A 53 -1.53 3.85 0.55
CA ILE A 53 -1.56 4.91 -0.45
C ILE A 53 -2.59 5.94 -0.02
N THR A 54 -2.14 7.17 0.22
CA THR A 54 -3.00 8.31 0.51
C THR A 54 -3.05 9.21 -0.72
N TYR A 55 -4.25 9.49 -1.21
CA TYR A 55 -4.49 10.32 -2.38
C TYR A 55 -5.40 11.50 -2.04
N ASP A 56 -4.99 12.72 -2.38
CA ASP A 56 -5.83 13.91 -2.31
C ASP A 56 -6.30 14.30 -3.72
N SER A 57 -7.60 14.12 -3.98
CA SER A 57 -8.20 14.40 -5.29
C SER A 57 -8.25 15.88 -5.65
N MET A 58 -8.08 16.78 -4.69
CA MET A 58 -8.06 18.22 -4.94
C MET A 58 -6.71 18.70 -5.45
N THR A 59 -5.62 18.15 -4.89
CA THR A 59 -4.25 18.55 -5.21
C THR A 59 -3.55 17.57 -6.15
N THR A 60 -4.18 16.42 -6.42
CA THR A 60 -3.57 15.24 -7.05
C THR A 60 -2.37 14.67 -6.27
N GLY A 61 -2.21 15.10 -5.01
CA GLY A 61 -1.13 14.67 -4.13
C GLY A 61 -1.25 13.19 -3.78
N LEU A 62 -0.12 12.50 -3.78
CA LEU A 62 -0.02 11.08 -3.51
C LEU A 62 1.09 10.83 -2.50
N VAL A 63 0.79 10.04 -1.46
CA VAL A 63 1.79 9.51 -0.52
C VAL A 63 1.70 8.00 -0.56
N VAL A 64 2.85 7.35 -0.77
CA VAL A 64 2.98 5.89 -0.75
C VAL A 64 3.92 5.52 0.39
N GLU A 65 3.46 4.65 1.27
CA GLU A 65 4.24 4.14 2.38
C GLU A 65 4.16 2.61 2.40
N ALA A 66 5.30 1.96 2.60
CA ALA A 66 5.40 0.51 2.62
C ALA A 66 5.94 0.04 3.97
N PHE A 67 5.37 -1.05 4.47
CA PHE A 67 5.72 -1.68 5.72
C PHE A 67 6.01 -3.16 5.49
N ILE A 68 6.99 -3.70 6.20
CA ILE A 68 7.19 -5.14 6.31
C ILE A 68 6.54 -5.63 7.61
N ASN A 69 5.72 -6.65 7.49
CA ASN A 69 5.10 -7.34 8.61
C ASN A 69 5.48 -8.82 8.59
N LEU A 70 6.37 -9.18 9.52
CA LEU A 70 6.83 -10.56 9.71
C LEU A 70 6.41 -11.02 11.12
N PRO A 71 5.97 -12.27 11.31
CA PRO A 71 5.41 -12.74 12.57
C PRO A 71 6.37 -12.67 13.79
N PHE A 72 7.66 -12.48 13.57
CA PHE A 72 8.70 -12.42 14.61
C PHE A 72 9.35 -11.04 14.76
N LEU A 73 8.94 -10.05 13.96
CA LEU A 73 9.51 -8.70 13.99
C LEU A 73 8.38 -7.68 14.19
N PRO A 74 8.64 -6.55 14.87
CA PRO A 74 7.71 -5.43 14.84
C PRO A 74 7.50 -4.97 13.39
N THR A 75 6.33 -4.41 13.09
CA THR A 75 6.07 -3.77 11.79
C THR A 75 7.11 -2.67 11.55
N ILE A 76 7.84 -2.76 10.45
CA ILE A 76 8.91 -1.81 10.11
C ILE A 76 8.51 -1.05 8.85
N SER A 77 8.56 0.28 8.89
CA SER A 77 8.46 1.10 7.68
C SER A 77 9.72 0.90 6.84
N VAL A 78 9.53 0.43 5.61
CA VAL A 78 10.61 0.08 4.65
C VAL A 78 10.73 1.09 3.52
N GLY A 79 9.87 2.11 3.55
CA GLY A 79 10.08 3.36 2.87
C GLY A 79 8.79 4.17 2.78
N LYS A 80 8.96 5.46 2.49
CA LYS A 80 7.88 6.42 2.29
C LYS A 80 8.28 7.42 1.22
N VAL A 81 7.35 7.77 0.35
CA VAL A 81 7.55 8.78 -0.68
C VAL A 81 6.26 9.57 -0.89
N GLY A 82 6.41 10.85 -1.20
CA GLY A 82 5.30 11.72 -1.60
C GLY A 82 5.56 12.32 -2.97
N GLY A 83 4.50 12.60 -3.71
CA GLY A 83 4.57 13.22 -5.03
C GLY A 83 3.18 13.55 -5.59
N SER A 84 3.11 13.67 -6.91
CA SER A 84 1.85 13.85 -7.64
C SER A 84 1.48 12.54 -8.34
N LEU A 85 0.20 12.19 -8.33
CA LEU A 85 -0.28 11.06 -9.11
C LEU A 85 0.00 11.22 -10.61
N MET A 86 -0.04 12.45 -11.12
CA MET A 86 0.14 12.74 -12.54
C MET A 86 1.57 12.49 -13.04
N ASP A 87 2.56 12.66 -12.14
CA ASP A 87 3.97 12.40 -12.45
C ASP A 87 4.35 10.93 -12.19
N GLY A 88 3.49 10.20 -11.48
CA GLY A 88 3.80 8.91 -10.91
C GLY A 88 4.73 9.01 -9.69
N VAL A 89 4.73 7.96 -8.89
CA VAL A 89 5.50 7.90 -7.65
C VAL A 89 6.16 6.54 -7.51
N GLY A 90 7.47 6.50 -7.29
CA GLY A 90 8.24 5.28 -7.11
C GLY A 90 8.96 5.26 -5.77
N ILE A 91 8.93 4.12 -5.10
CA ILE A 91 9.63 3.86 -3.84
C ILE A 91 10.51 2.63 -4.01
N LYS A 92 11.79 2.77 -3.66
CA LYS A 92 12.69 1.63 -3.52
C LYS A 92 12.51 1.04 -2.12
N LEU A 93 12.26 -0.26 -2.07
CA LEU A 93 12.16 -1.03 -0.86
C LEU A 93 13.54 -1.58 -0.49
N GLY A 94 13.93 -1.44 0.77
CA GLY A 94 15.21 -1.95 1.25
C GLY A 94 15.22 -2.23 2.74
N TYR A 95 15.53 -3.47 3.09
CA TYR A 95 15.89 -3.87 4.46
C TYR A 95 16.97 -4.95 4.40
N LYS A 96 18.11 -4.72 5.07
CA LYS A 96 19.34 -5.48 4.89
C LYS A 96 19.12 -7.00 4.97
N GLY A 97 19.37 -7.71 3.87
CA GLY A 97 19.30 -9.16 3.76
C GLY A 97 17.90 -9.77 3.78
N ILE A 98 16.85 -8.95 3.89
CA ILE A 98 15.46 -9.43 4.03
C ILE A 98 14.58 -8.90 2.91
N LEU A 99 14.72 -7.63 2.50
CA LEU A 99 13.84 -6.99 1.52
C LEU A 99 14.65 -6.18 0.51
N SER A 100 14.32 -6.35 -0.77
CA SER A 100 14.79 -5.52 -1.87
C SER A 100 13.74 -5.44 -2.96
N GLY A 101 13.56 -4.28 -3.58
CA GLY A 101 12.67 -4.14 -4.72
C GLY A 101 12.16 -2.72 -4.88
N GLU A 102 11.03 -2.57 -5.53
CA GLU A 102 10.34 -1.31 -5.69
C GLU A 102 8.83 -1.46 -5.78
N ILE A 103 8.15 -0.38 -5.43
CA ILE A 103 6.73 -0.18 -5.71
C ILE A 103 6.62 1.10 -6.54
N LYS A 104 5.71 1.10 -7.51
CA LYS A 104 5.43 2.24 -8.38
C LYS A 104 3.94 2.46 -8.47
N VAL A 105 3.52 3.71 -8.33
CA VAL A 105 2.18 4.15 -8.66
C VAL A 105 2.26 4.97 -9.94
N ALA A 106 1.49 4.56 -10.94
CA ALA A 106 1.41 5.24 -12.23
C ALA A 106 -0.04 5.55 -12.57
N TYR A 107 -0.26 6.69 -13.23
CA TYR A 107 -1.56 7.07 -13.76
C TYR A 107 -1.59 6.85 -15.27
N ARG A 108 -2.54 6.03 -15.75
CA ARG A 108 -2.67 5.68 -17.17
C ARG A 108 -4.15 5.49 -17.50
N ASP A 109 -4.60 6.01 -18.64
CA ASP A 109 -5.96 5.82 -19.15
C ASP A 109 -7.08 6.17 -18.16
N GLY A 110 -6.88 7.20 -17.33
CA GLY A 110 -7.86 7.65 -16.34
C GLY A 110 -7.80 6.90 -15.00
N HIS A 111 -6.96 5.88 -14.90
CA HIS A 111 -6.87 4.98 -13.74
C HIS A 111 -5.50 5.02 -13.08
N ALA A 112 -5.48 4.79 -11.77
CA ALA A 112 -4.25 4.66 -11.00
C ALA A 112 -3.88 3.19 -10.81
N TYR A 113 -2.63 2.84 -11.09
CA TYR A 113 -2.11 1.48 -11.00
C TYR A 113 -0.95 1.40 -10.02
N LEU A 114 -0.99 0.40 -9.15
CA LEU A 114 0.08 0.00 -8.25
C LEU A 114 0.86 -1.16 -8.88
N GLY A 115 2.02 -0.87 -9.46
CA GLY A 115 3.02 -1.86 -9.83
C GLY A 115 3.93 -2.20 -8.65
N TYR A 116 4.28 -3.47 -8.50
CA TYR A 116 5.21 -3.92 -7.47
C TYR A 116 6.15 -4.99 -8.04
N GLU A 117 7.40 -4.93 -7.63
CA GLU A 117 8.41 -5.94 -7.91
C GLU A 117 9.37 -5.98 -6.73
N PHE A 118 9.30 -7.01 -5.90
CA PHE A 118 10.16 -7.13 -4.73
C PHE A 118 10.45 -8.58 -4.36
N THR A 119 11.56 -8.77 -3.64
CA THR A 119 11.91 -10.02 -2.99
C THR A 119 11.95 -9.80 -1.49
N VAL A 120 11.29 -10.67 -0.74
CA VAL A 120 11.25 -10.65 0.72
C VAL A 120 11.45 -12.04 1.29
N ALA A 121 12.42 -12.18 2.20
CA ALA A 121 12.80 -13.46 2.82
C ALA A 121 13.03 -14.61 1.80
N GLY A 122 13.57 -14.27 0.62
CA GLY A 122 13.84 -15.22 -0.46
C GLY A 122 12.66 -15.54 -1.38
N ALA A 123 11.46 -15.00 -1.12
CA ALA A 123 10.31 -15.12 -2.00
C ALA A 123 10.16 -13.86 -2.88
N SER A 124 9.95 -14.04 -4.18
CA SER A 124 9.76 -12.95 -5.14
C SER A 124 8.27 -12.71 -5.42
N PHE A 125 7.91 -11.44 -5.56
CA PHE A 125 6.56 -10.94 -5.80
C PHE A 125 6.62 -9.89 -6.89
N ASP A 126 5.84 -10.07 -7.94
CA ASP A 126 5.67 -9.10 -9.01
C ASP A 126 4.20 -9.02 -9.45
N GLY A 127 3.81 -7.86 -9.99
CA GLY A 127 2.48 -7.66 -10.56
C GLY A 127 2.04 -6.21 -10.58
N GLU A 128 0.80 -6.00 -11.02
CA GLU A 128 0.17 -4.68 -11.11
C GLU A 128 -1.30 -4.78 -10.66
N LEU A 129 -1.77 -3.78 -9.90
CA LEU A 129 -3.12 -3.70 -9.38
C LEU A 129 -3.73 -2.34 -9.70
N GLN A 130 -4.94 -2.32 -10.24
CA GLN A 130 -5.70 -1.07 -10.35
C GLN A 130 -6.20 -0.61 -8.98
N ILE A 131 -5.92 0.64 -8.62
CA ILE A 131 -6.31 1.29 -7.36
C ILE A 131 -7.73 1.83 -7.50
N PHE A 132 -7.98 2.63 -8.54
CA PHE A 132 -9.28 3.21 -8.94
C PHE A 132 -9.32 3.47 -10.45
#